data_AF-A7GD15-F1
#
_entry.id   AF-A7GD15-F1
#
_cell.length_a   1.000
_cell.length_b   1.000
_cell.length_c   1.000
_cell.angle_alpha   90.00
_cell.angle_beta   90.00
_cell.angle_gamma   90.00
#
_symmetry.space_group_name_H-M   'P 1'
#
loop_
_entity.id
_entity.type
_entity.pdbx_description
1 polymer ?
#
loop_
_entity_poly.entity_id
_entity_poly.type
_entity_poly.pdbx_seq_one_letter_code
_entity_poly.pdbx_strand_id
1 'polypeptide(L)'
;MNLIDILKRNIKKLTKSDVKVIILTIIVIVSMLMPSSYIRKEAIHGKITEVENKEGEKGQLSRSKVKVKILNGKYKDKVIDMDNLVSDKTYHETYAKKGNEVLINIEEDDKGNIKKAYIYEVVRYKYLKGIIILFLVLLSLLGGMQGIRSVLALLITTYAVLKVLIPLIMVGFNPILVSIIICIGVSILNLLIISGKNKKSYAAIIGTLGGIMVAGIIALISSNILQVIGLTDEEAQMLIYITGNPKFNFRGLLFSGILMGALGAVMDISMSIASSMKEVKINNPDISKKQLVKAGFNVGRDIMGTMANTLILAYAGGAMYTLLLISSYKLPFERMLNQDVMAAEIIQALCGSIGLIFTIPITTLAVSLIGVDKE
;
A
#
# COMPACT_ATOMS: atom_id res chain seq x y z
N MET A 1 28.61 21.04 -2.92
CA MET A 1 29.03 19.70 -2.48
C MET A 1 28.41 18.70 -3.45
N ASN A 2 29.20 18.03 -4.29
CA ASN A 2 28.66 17.19 -5.36
C ASN A 2 28.06 15.89 -4.79
N LEU A 3 26.99 15.38 -5.42
CA LEU A 3 26.29 14.16 -5.02
C LEU A 3 27.24 12.95 -4.85
N ILE A 4 28.29 12.92 -5.68
CA ILE A 4 29.36 11.91 -5.68
C ILE A 4 30.19 11.96 -4.39
N ASP A 5 30.43 13.15 -3.82
CA ASP A 5 31.23 13.31 -2.60
C ASP A 5 30.47 12.83 -1.35
N ILE A 6 29.14 13.05 -1.33
CA ILE A 6 28.25 12.53 -0.28
C ILE A 6 28.24 11.00 -0.30
N LEU A 7 28.11 10.41 -1.50
CA LEU A 7 28.13 8.96 -1.69
C LEU A 7 29.48 8.34 -1.27
N LYS A 8 30.60 8.90 -1.72
CA LYS A 8 31.94 8.42 -1.35
C LYS A 8 32.21 8.46 0.15
N ARG A 9 31.73 9.51 0.83
CA ARG A 9 31.88 9.67 2.28
C ARG A 9 31.06 8.65 3.08
N ASN A 10 29.85 8.31 2.61
CA ASN A 10 29.01 7.30 3.25
C ASN A 10 29.53 5.86 3.01
N ILE A 11 30.06 5.57 1.82
CA ILE A 11 30.62 4.25 1.50
C ILE A 11 31.84 3.90 2.37
N LYS A 12 32.72 4.88 2.66
CA LYS A 12 33.91 4.67 3.51
C LYS A 12 33.59 4.38 4.99
N LYS A 13 32.34 4.58 5.44
CA LYS A 13 31.91 4.36 6.84
C LYS A 13 31.03 3.11 7.03
N LEU A 14 30.90 2.26 6.02
CA LEU A 14 30.03 1.07 6.09
C LEU A 14 30.53 0.05 7.11
N THR A 15 29.64 -0.39 8.01
CA THR A 15 29.90 -1.49 8.94
C THR A 15 29.52 -2.84 8.34
N LYS A 16 29.98 -3.96 8.94
CA LYS A 16 29.56 -5.32 8.54
C LYS A 16 28.03 -5.52 8.62
N SER A 17 27.35 -4.80 9.52
CA SER A 17 25.89 -4.83 9.65
C SER A 17 25.22 -4.17 8.44
N ASP A 18 25.77 -3.05 7.99
CA ASP A 18 25.22 -2.29 6.86
C ASP A 18 25.35 -3.06 5.54
N VAL A 19 26.45 -3.80 5.35
CA VAL A 19 26.62 -4.69 4.19
C VAL A 19 25.55 -5.80 4.17
N LYS A 20 25.21 -6.39 5.33
CA LYS A 20 24.13 -7.41 5.42
C LYS A 20 22.77 -6.83 5.05
N VAL A 21 22.46 -5.61 5.50
CA VAL A 21 21.21 -4.91 5.15
C VAL A 21 21.13 -4.71 3.64
N ILE A 22 22.19 -4.20 3.02
CA ILE A 22 22.23 -3.99 1.57
C ILE A 22 22.04 -5.30 0.79
N ILE A 23 22.72 -6.37 1.20
CA ILE A 23 22.56 -7.70 0.58
C ILE A 23 21.11 -8.18 0.71
N LEU A 24 20.52 -8.06 1.91
CA LEU A 24 19.14 -8.46 2.14
C LEU A 24 18.16 -7.63 1.29
N THR A 25 18.39 -6.33 1.13
CA THR A 25 17.59 -5.48 0.23
C THR A 25 17.66 -5.97 -1.20
N ILE A 26 18.85 -6.29 -1.70
CA ILE A 26 19.02 -6.82 -3.06
C ILE A 26 18.29 -8.16 -3.21
N ILE A 27 18.39 -9.06 -2.22
CA ILE A 27 17.71 -10.36 -2.24
C ILE A 27 16.19 -10.19 -2.31
N VAL A 28 15.61 -9.29 -1.51
CA VAL A 28 14.16 -9.02 -1.53
C VAL A 28 13.73 -8.45 -2.87
N ILE A 29 14.50 -7.52 -3.44
CA ILE A 29 14.23 -6.96 -4.79
C ILE A 29 14.27 -8.07 -5.84
N VAL A 30 15.29 -8.92 -5.83
CA VAL A 30 15.42 -10.01 -6.78
C VAL A 30 14.25 -11.00 -6.63
N SER A 31 13.89 -11.37 -5.41
CA SER A 31 12.73 -12.22 -5.11
C SER A 31 11.42 -11.62 -5.64
N MET A 32 11.21 -10.31 -5.50
CA MET A 32 10.04 -9.62 -6.06
C MET A 32 10.01 -9.65 -7.60
N LEU A 33 11.18 -9.56 -8.24
CA LEU A 33 11.31 -9.59 -9.70
C LEU A 33 11.13 -10.99 -10.27
N MET A 34 11.23 -12.04 -9.45
CA MET A 34 10.98 -13.40 -9.91
C MET A 34 9.52 -13.55 -10.33
N PRO A 35 9.27 -14.09 -11.54
CA PRO A 35 7.92 -14.29 -12.04
C PRO A 35 7.15 -15.20 -11.09
N SER A 36 5.97 -14.73 -10.67
CA SER A 36 5.01 -15.56 -9.93
C SER A 36 4.58 -16.72 -10.83
N SER A 37 4.59 -17.94 -10.32
CA SER A 37 4.15 -19.16 -11.03
C SER A 37 2.65 -19.17 -11.39
N TYR A 38 1.88 -18.17 -10.94
CA TYR A 38 0.48 -17.97 -11.30
C TYR A 38 0.35 -17.32 -12.67
N ILE A 39 0.23 -18.19 -13.69
CA ILE A 39 -0.39 -18.01 -15.01
C ILE A 39 0.01 -16.72 -15.77
N ARG A 40 0.85 -16.85 -16.80
CA ARG A 40 0.88 -15.87 -17.89
C ARG A 40 0.83 -16.55 -19.26
N LYS A 41 -0.25 -16.26 -20.00
CA LYS A 41 -0.04 -15.86 -21.40
C LYS A 41 0.80 -14.59 -21.35
N GLU A 42 1.96 -14.59 -22.01
CA GLU A 42 2.73 -13.36 -22.15
C GLU A 42 1.85 -12.26 -22.74
N ALA A 43 1.88 -11.07 -22.12
CA ALA A 43 1.11 -9.95 -22.63
C ALA A 43 1.70 -9.49 -23.97
N ILE A 44 0.83 -9.36 -24.97
CA ILE A 44 1.20 -8.88 -26.30
C ILE A 44 1.26 -7.35 -26.26
N HIS A 45 2.40 -6.81 -26.61
CA HIS A 45 2.67 -5.38 -26.65
C HIS A 45 2.53 -4.87 -28.09
N GLY A 46 1.94 -3.70 -28.24
CA GLY A 46 1.87 -2.98 -29.50
C GLY A 46 2.29 -1.53 -29.36
N LYS A 47 2.58 -0.89 -30.50
CA LYS A 47 2.79 0.55 -30.59
C LYS A 47 1.82 1.15 -31.60
N ILE A 48 1.11 2.19 -31.18
CA ILE A 48 0.20 2.91 -32.08
C ILE A 48 1.04 3.73 -33.06
N THR A 49 0.83 3.47 -34.34
CA THR A 49 1.56 4.10 -35.44
C THR A 49 0.73 5.20 -36.10
N GLU A 50 -0.58 5.00 -36.22
CA GLU A 50 -1.52 5.95 -36.79
C GLU A 50 -2.84 5.93 -36.00
N VAL A 51 -3.48 7.08 -35.94
CA VAL A 51 -4.81 7.26 -35.35
C VAL A 51 -5.70 7.83 -36.44
N GLU A 52 -6.71 7.07 -36.85
CA GLU A 52 -7.73 7.49 -37.79
C GLU A 52 -8.92 8.02 -36.98
N ASN A 53 -9.03 9.35 -36.91
CA ASN A 53 -10.20 10.00 -36.33
C ASN A 53 -11.31 9.98 -37.37
N LYS A 54 -12.37 9.21 -37.13
CA LYS A 54 -13.65 9.44 -37.79
C LYS A 54 -14.46 10.39 -36.91
N GLU A 55 -14.71 11.59 -37.41
CA GLU A 55 -15.79 12.42 -36.87
C GLU A 55 -17.09 11.65 -37.07
N GLY A 56 -17.70 11.19 -35.97
CA GLY A 56 -19.06 10.67 -36.02
C GLY A 56 -20.03 11.81 -36.33
N GLU A 57 -21.04 11.54 -37.16
CA GLU A 57 -22.21 12.42 -37.25
C GLU A 57 -22.79 12.66 -35.84
N LYS A 58 -23.32 13.87 -35.60
CA LYS A 58 -23.92 14.28 -34.31
C LYS A 58 -24.82 13.16 -33.75
N GLY A 59 -24.33 12.46 -32.73
CA GLY A 59 -25.08 11.41 -32.03
C GLY A 59 -24.55 9.97 -32.16
N GLN A 60 -23.52 9.68 -32.98
CA GLN A 60 -22.91 8.34 -33.06
C GLN A 60 -21.54 8.24 -32.36
N LEU A 61 -21.33 7.10 -31.68
CA LEU A 61 -20.07 6.67 -31.06
C LEU A 61 -18.91 6.80 -32.06
N SER A 62 -18.05 7.80 -31.88
CA SER A 62 -16.83 7.95 -32.68
C SER A 62 -15.80 6.90 -32.23
N ARG A 63 -15.96 5.66 -32.68
CA ARG A 63 -14.90 4.64 -32.58
C ARG A 63 -13.80 5.02 -33.56
N SER A 64 -12.82 5.79 -33.09
CA SER A 64 -11.58 6.01 -33.83
C SER A 64 -10.90 4.66 -34.05
N LYS A 65 -10.37 4.43 -35.25
CA LYS A 65 -9.54 3.25 -35.55
C LYS A 65 -8.07 3.62 -35.37
N VAL A 66 -7.27 2.64 -34.96
CA VAL A 66 -5.82 2.82 -34.77
C VAL A 66 -5.06 1.67 -35.42
N LYS A 67 -3.94 2.02 -36.07
CA LYS A 67 -2.97 1.04 -36.57
C LYS A 67 -1.96 0.73 -35.48
N VAL A 68 -1.91 -0.53 -35.08
CA VAL A 68 -1.02 -0.99 -34.01
C VAL A 68 0.02 -1.93 -34.58
N LYS A 69 1.30 -1.59 -34.42
CA LYS A 69 2.42 -2.48 -34.73
C LYS A 69 2.73 -3.36 -33.53
N ILE A 70 2.66 -4.69 -33.68
CA ILE A 70 2.96 -5.64 -32.61
C ILE A 70 4.47 -5.71 -32.36
N LEU A 71 4.88 -5.67 -31.09
CA LEU A 71 6.28 -5.59 -30.67
C LEU A 71 6.88 -6.93 -30.21
N ASN A 72 6.04 -7.90 -29.81
CA ASN A 72 6.48 -9.21 -29.30
C ASN A 72 5.47 -10.32 -29.62
N GLY A 73 5.86 -11.57 -29.36
CA GLY A 73 5.02 -12.76 -29.56
C GLY A 73 4.95 -13.26 -31.01
N LYS A 74 4.02 -14.19 -31.28
CA LYS A 74 3.82 -14.89 -32.56
C LYS A 74 3.59 -13.94 -33.76
N TYR A 75 3.05 -12.75 -33.50
CA TYR A 75 2.68 -11.77 -34.53
C TYR A 75 3.60 -10.54 -34.55
N LYS A 76 4.82 -10.65 -34.02
CA LYS A 76 5.79 -9.57 -33.99
C LYS A 76 5.96 -8.91 -35.37
N ASP A 77 6.07 -7.58 -35.36
CA ASP A 77 6.20 -6.69 -36.52
C ASP A 77 4.98 -6.60 -37.45
N LYS A 78 3.92 -7.41 -37.25
CA LYS A 78 2.66 -7.22 -37.97
C LYS A 78 1.95 -5.94 -37.51
N VAL A 79 1.36 -5.24 -38.47
CA VAL A 79 0.48 -4.09 -38.23
C VAL A 79 -0.95 -4.55 -38.38
N ILE A 80 -1.79 -4.23 -37.39
CA ILE A 80 -3.20 -4.61 -37.37
C ILE A 80 -4.03 -3.36 -37.09
N ASP A 81 -5.13 -3.23 -37.82
CA ASP A 81 -6.16 -2.23 -37.55
C ASP A 81 -7.03 -2.69 -36.38
N MET A 82 -7.13 -1.85 -35.37
CA MET A 82 -7.93 -2.11 -34.17
C MET A 82 -8.82 -0.91 -33.85
N ASP A 83 -9.91 -1.13 -33.13
CA ASP A 83 -10.65 -0.04 -32.53
C ASP A 83 -9.78 0.61 -31.44
N ASN A 84 -9.74 1.94 -31.39
CA ASN A 84 -9.06 2.68 -30.33
C ASN A 84 -9.73 2.36 -28.99
N LEU A 85 -8.96 2.43 -27.91
CA LEU A 85 -9.46 2.24 -26.56
C LEU A 85 -10.40 3.41 -26.22
N VAL A 86 -11.70 3.17 -26.36
CA VAL A 86 -12.77 4.09 -25.97
C VAL A 86 -13.19 3.74 -24.56
N SER A 87 -13.26 4.75 -23.69
CA SER A 87 -13.90 4.59 -22.39
C SER A 87 -15.40 4.50 -22.58
N ASP A 88 -16.02 3.34 -22.30
CA ASP A 88 -17.49 3.25 -22.25
C ASP A 88 -18.10 4.18 -21.18
N LYS A 89 -17.28 4.72 -20.27
CA LYS A 89 -17.69 5.60 -19.16
C LYS A 89 -17.40 7.10 -19.39
N THR A 90 -16.61 7.45 -20.41
CA THR A 90 -16.21 8.83 -20.70
C THR A 90 -16.30 9.05 -22.21
N TYR A 91 -17.50 9.40 -22.66
CA TYR A 91 -17.98 9.43 -24.05
C TYR A 91 -17.19 10.30 -25.05
N HIS A 92 -16.06 10.90 -24.67
CA HIS A 92 -15.37 11.94 -25.46
C HIS A 92 -13.84 11.84 -25.53
N GLU A 93 -13.17 10.88 -24.88
CA GLU A 93 -11.71 10.79 -24.91
C GLU A 93 -11.20 9.41 -25.33
N THR A 94 -10.43 9.39 -26.41
CA THR A 94 -9.60 8.25 -26.80
C THR A 94 -8.32 8.27 -25.97
N TYR A 95 -8.05 7.20 -25.24
CA TYR A 95 -6.89 7.15 -24.33
C TYR A 95 -5.56 6.98 -25.07
N ALA A 96 -5.57 6.29 -26.20
CA ALA A 96 -4.34 5.83 -26.84
C ALA A 96 -4.01 6.69 -28.08
N LYS A 97 -2.91 7.43 -27.98
CA LYS A 97 -2.41 8.37 -29.00
C LYS A 97 -1.28 7.76 -29.81
N LYS A 98 -1.00 8.33 -30.99
CA LYS A 98 0.17 7.96 -31.81
C LYS A 98 1.44 7.96 -30.95
N GLY A 99 2.21 6.88 -31.05
CA GLY A 99 3.43 6.66 -30.29
C GLY A 99 3.25 5.96 -28.94
N ASN A 100 2.03 5.85 -28.41
CA ASN A 100 1.79 5.09 -27.18
C ASN A 100 2.05 3.60 -27.38
N GLU A 101 2.62 2.98 -26.36
CA GLU A 101 2.68 1.53 -26.24
C GLU A 101 1.42 1.03 -25.53
N VAL A 102 0.86 -0.06 -26.02
CA VAL A 102 -0.40 -0.63 -25.57
C VAL A 102 -0.31 -2.14 -25.37
N LEU A 103 -1.18 -2.68 -24.53
CA LEU A 103 -1.36 -4.11 -24.35
C LEU A 103 -2.57 -4.59 -25.16
N ILE A 104 -2.36 -5.68 -25.88
CA ILE A 104 -3.30 -6.23 -26.86
C ILE A 104 -3.72 -7.63 -26.43
N ASN A 105 -5.01 -7.94 -26.58
CA ASN A 105 -5.47 -9.31 -26.58
C ASN A 105 -5.77 -9.75 -28.03
N ILE A 106 -5.31 -10.94 -28.40
CA ILE A 106 -5.50 -11.51 -29.74
C ILE A 106 -6.24 -12.84 -29.58
N GLU A 107 -7.41 -12.92 -30.17
CA GLU A 107 -8.19 -14.15 -30.31
C GLU A 107 -7.84 -14.79 -31.66
N GLU A 108 -7.41 -16.04 -31.62
CA GLU A 108 -7.13 -16.83 -32.83
C GLU A 108 -8.38 -17.65 -33.20
N ASP A 109 -8.56 -17.94 -34.49
CA ASP A 109 -9.50 -18.95 -34.97
C ASP A 109 -8.93 -20.38 -34.81
N ASP A 110 -9.74 -21.41 -35.09
CA ASP A 110 -9.33 -22.82 -35.02
C ASP A 110 -8.20 -23.18 -36.00
N LYS A 111 -7.88 -22.29 -36.96
CA LYS A 111 -6.80 -22.42 -37.94
C LYS A 111 -5.55 -21.61 -37.54
N GLY A 112 -5.57 -20.93 -36.40
CA GLY A 112 -4.45 -20.13 -35.88
C GLY A 112 -4.28 -18.76 -36.53
N ASN A 113 -5.28 -18.25 -37.26
CA ASN A 113 -5.33 -16.88 -37.78
C ASN A 113 -5.97 -15.93 -36.77
N ILE A 114 -5.69 -14.64 -36.91
CA ILE A 114 -6.26 -13.60 -36.03
C ILE A 114 -7.75 -13.43 -36.34
N LYS A 115 -8.61 -13.87 -35.43
CA LYS A 115 -10.07 -13.70 -35.50
C LYS A 115 -10.48 -12.32 -35.02
N LYS A 116 -9.90 -11.87 -33.89
CA LYS A 116 -10.20 -10.58 -33.27
C LYS A 116 -8.99 -10.08 -32.49
N ALA A 117 -8.75 -8.77 -32.50
CA ALA A 117 -7.75 -8.15 -31.67
C ALA A 117 -8.31 -6.84 -31.09
N TYR A 118 -8.04 -6.58 -29.82
CA TYR A 118 -8.44 -5.34 -29.17
C TYR A 118 -7.39 -4.88 -28.16
N ILE A 119 -7.29 -3.56 -28.06
CA ILE A 119 -6.48 -2.90 -27.05
C ILE A 119 -7.24 -2.99 -25.73
N TYR A 120 -6.62 -3.54 -24.69
CA TYR A 120 -7.26 -3.59 -23.37
C TYR A 120 -6.63 -2.63 -22.35
N GLU A 121 -5.39 -2.17 -22.57
CA GLU A 121 -4.75 -1.22 -21.66
C GLU A 121 -3.58 -0.46 -22.30
N VAL A 122 -3.23 0.70 -21.75
CA VAL A 122 -2.01 1.45 -22.11
C VAL A 122 -0.82 1.01 -21.23
N VAL A 123 0.37 0.87 -21.83
CA VAL A 123 1.59 0.48 -21.10
C VAL A 123 2.06 1.64 -20.21
N ARG A 124 1.84 1.51 -18.89
CA ARG A 124 2.28 2.51 -17.88
C ARG A 124 3.43 2.04 -16.98
N TYR A 125 3.67 0.73 -16.90
CA TYR A 125 4.63 0.15 -15.94
C TYR A 125 6.07 0.67 -16.11
N LYS A 126 6.47 1.07 -17.33
CA LYS A 126 7.79 1.66 -17.61
C LYS A 126 7.99 2.99 -16.88
N TYR A 127 7.00 3.87 -16.95
CA TYR A 127 7.04 5.19 -16.29
C TYR A 127 6.88 5.07 -14.77
N LEU A 128 5.97 4.19 -14.32
CA LEU A 128 5.80 3.89 -12.90
C LEU A 128 7.10 3.36 -12.27
N LYS A 129 7.83 2.49 -12.97
CA LYS A 129 9.15 2.01 -12.53
C LYS A 129 10.14 3.16 -12.35
N GLY A 130 10.12 4.16 -13.23
CA GLY A 130 10.94 5.37 -13.11
C GLY A 130 10.63 6.17 -11.84
N ILE A 131 9.35 6.40 -11.54
CA ILE A 131 8.91 7.12 -10.34
C ILE A 131 9.29 6.33 -9.07
N ILE A 132 9.09 5.01 -9.06
CA ILE A 132 9.47 4.15 -7.93
C ILE A 132 10.98 4.22 -7.68
N ILE A 133 11.81 4.09 -8.73
CA ILE A 133 13.26 4.18 -8.59
C ILE A 133 13.67 5.56 -8.05
N LEU A 134 13.07 6.64 -8.57
CA LEU A 134 13.33 7.99 -8.08
C LEU A 134 13.03 8.12 -6.59
N PHE A 135 11.86 7.63 -6.15
CA PHE A 135 11.48 7.64 -4.73
C PHE A 135 12.47 6.86 -3.85
N LEU A 136 12.84 5.64 -4.24
CA LEU A 136 13.78 4.81 -3.48
C LEU A 136 15.18 5.44 -3.41
N VAL A 137 15.64 6.05 -4.52
CA VAL A 137 16.92 6.77 -4.58
C VAL A 137 16.89 7.99 -3.68
N LEU A 138 15.85 8.83 -3.76
CA LEU A 138 15.73 10.01 -2.90
C LEU A 138 15.67 9.63 -1.42
N LEU A 139 14.89 8.61 -1.06
CA LEU A 139 14.80 8.14 0.32
C LEU A 139 16.15 7.63 0.85
N SER A 140 16.89 6.89 0.03
CA SER A 140 18.22 6.36 0.39
C SER A 140 19.29 7.45 0.44
N LEU A 141 19.25 8.42 -0.47
CA LEU A 141 20.21 9.52 -0.52
C LEU A 141 20.01 10.50 0.64
N LEU A 142 18.78 10.91 0.90
CA LEU A 142 18.46 11.87 1.96
C LEU A 142 18.50 11.24 3.35
N GLY A 143 18.04 9.99 3.48
CA GLY A 143 18.05 9.25 4.75
C GLY A 143 19.37 8.52 5.06
N GLY A 144 20.32 8.50 4.12
CA GLY A 144 21.57 7.74 4.27
C GLY A 144 21.31 6.25 4.58
N MET A 145 22.05 5.69 5.54
CA MET A 145 21.86 4.29 5.95
C MET A 145 20.48 4.04 6.57
N GLN A 146 19.92 5.03 7.26
CA GLN A 146 18.56 4.93 7.81
C GLN A 146 17.53 4.87 6.67
N GLY A 147 17.74 5.65 5.61
CA GLY A 147 16.95 5.60 4.39
C GLY A 147 16.97 4.21 3.73
N ILE A 148 18.14 3.58 3.62
CA ILE A 148 18.26 2.20 3.07
C ILE A 148 17.52 1.19 3.94
N ARG A 149 17.61 1.31 5.28
CA ARG A 149 16.86 0.44 6.22
C ARG A 149 15.34 0.65 6.07
N SER A 150 14.89 1.88 5.89
CA SER A 150 13.47 2.19 5.62
C SER A 150 13.01 1.63 4.27
N VAL A 151 13.84 1.69 3.22
CA VAL A 151 13.55 1.04 1.94
C VAL A 151 13.40 -0.47 2.10
N LEU A 152 14.32 -1.12 2.82
CA LEU A 152 14.22 -2.55 3.10
C LEU A 152 12.93 -2.91 3.85
N ALA A 153 12.61 -2.16 4.91
CA ALA A 153 11.39 -2.34 5.68
C ALA A 153 10.13 -2.19 4.81
N LEU A 154 10.09 -1.16 3.95
CA LEU A 154 8.98 -0.96 3.01
C LEU A 154 8.85 -2.14 2.04
N LEU A 155 9.95 -2.60 1.46
CA LEU A 155 9.94 -3.76 0.55
C LEU A 155 9.48 -5.04 1.24
N ILE A 156 9.89 -5.28 2.49
CA ILE A 156 9.42 -6.41 3.28
C ILE A 156 7.91 -6.32 3.52
N THR A 157 7.39 -5.15 3.89
CA THR A 157 5.94 -4.94 4.06
C THR A 157 5.20 -5.20 2.75
N THR A 158 5.65 -4.63 1.63
CA THR A 158 5.03 -4.84 0.32
C THR A 158 5.10 -6.31 -0.11
N TYR A 159 6.22 -7.00 0.15
CA TYR A 159 6.35 -8.42 -0.11
C TYR A 159 5.35 -9.23 0.73
N ALA A 160 5.28 -8.96 2.03
CA ALA A 160 4.37 -9.64 2.94
C ALA A 160 2.90 -9.45 2.51
N VAL A 161 2.52 -8.25 2.06
CA VAL A 161 1.16 -8.01 1.56
C VAL A 161 0.91 -8.75 0.24
N LEU A 162 1.73 -8.52 -0.79
CA LEU A 162 1.46 -9.00 -2.15
C LEU A 162 1.72 -10.50 -2.36
N LYS A 163 2.71 -11.06 -1.65
CA LYS A 163 3.18 -12.44 -1.85
C LYS A 163 2.77 -13.40 -0.73
N VAL A 164 2.30 -12.89 0.41
CA VAL A 164 1.91 -13.72 1.55
C VAL A 164 0.45 -13.49 1.94
N LEU A 165 0.07 -12.28 2.35
CA LEU A 165 -1.27 -11.95 2.82
C LEU A 165 -2.34 -12.20 1.75
N ILE A 166 -2.20 -11.58 0.56
CA ILE A 166 -3.19 -11.69 -0.51
C ILE A 166 -3.32 -13.16 -0.98
N PRO A 167 -2.23 -13.89 -1.32
CA PRO A 167 -2.35 -15.28 -1.74
C PRO A 167 -2.96 -16.20 -0.68
N LEU A 168 -2.62 -16.04 0.62
CA LEU A 168 -3.21 -16.85 1.68
C LEU A 168 -4.73 -16.60 1.81
N ILE A 169 -5.16 -15.35 1.70
CA ILE A 169 -6.60 -15.01 1.69
C ILE A 169 -7.28 -15.62 0.46
N MET A 170 -6.64 -15.57 -0.71
CA MET A 170 -7.19 -16.17 -1.94
C MET A 170 -7.34 -17.70 -1.85
N VAL A 171 -6.45 -18.39 -1.14
CA VAL A 171 -6.53 -19.84 -0.90
C VAL A 171 -7.59 -20.20 0.17
N GLY A 172 -8.18 -19.20 0.83
CA GLY A 172 -9.30 -19.38 1.76
C GLY A 172 -8.93 -19.36 3.24
N PHE A 173 -7.70 -18.97 3.60
CA PHE A 173 -7.35 -18.74 5.01
C PHE A 173 -8.14 -17.57 5.59
N ASN A 174 -8.42 -17.62 6.90
CA ASN A 174 -9.16 -16.56 7.59
C ASN A 174 -8.39 -15.22 7.53
N PRO A 175 -8.93 -14.17 6.88
CA PRO A 175 -8.23 -12.90 6.71
C PRO A 175 -7.83 -12.23 8.03
N ILE A 176 -8.66 -12.38 9.08
CA ILE A 176 -8.39 -11.79 10.41
C ILE A 176 -7.12 -12.37 11.01
N LEU A 177 -6.99 -13.70 11.02
CA LEU A 177 -5.83 -14.36 11.61
C LEU A 177 -4.55 -14.10 10.80
N VAL A 178 -4.64 -14.17 9.46
CA VAL A 178 -3.50 -13.94 8.59
C VAL A 178 -3.01 -12.49 8.73
N SER A 179 -3.91 -11.51 8.73
CA SER A 179 -3.53 -10.10 8.88
C SER A 179 -2.89 -9.82 10.23
N ILE A 180 -3.40 -10.36 11.34
CA ILE A 180 -2.77 -10.23 12.67
C ILE A 180 -1.33 -10.79 12.64
N ILE A 181 -1.15 -12.02 12.16
CA ILE A 181 0.17 -12.67 12.13
C ILE A 181 1.17 -11.86 11.28
N ILE A 182 0.73 -11.40 10.10
CA ILE A 182 1.57 -10.61 9.20
C ILE A 182 1.88 -9.25 9.80
N CYS A 183 0.90 -8.53 10.36
CA CYS A 183 1.12 -7.25 11.04
C CYS A 183 2.13 -7.39 12.19
N ILE A 184 1.99 -8.42 13.03
CA ILE A 184 2.93 -8.68 14.13
C ILE A 184 4.34 -8.94 13.59
N GLY A 185 4.46 -9.87 12.63
CA GLY A 185 5.75 -10.26 12.07
C GLY A 185 6.47 -9.11 11.38
N VAL A 186 5.76 -8.37 10.51
CA VAL A 186 6.30 -7.21 9.80
C VAL A 186 6.64 -6.09 10.76
N SER A 187 5.83 -5.82 11.79
CA SER A 187 6.14 -4.80 12.81
C SER A 187 7.46 -5.08 13.51
N ILE A 188 7.62 -6.31 14.00
CA ILE A 188 8.83 -6.73 14.72
C ILE A 188 10.03 -6.63 13.78
N LEU A 189 9.94 -7.18 12.57
CA LEU A 189 11.04 -7.15 11.61
C LEU A 189 11.43 -5.72 11.23
N ASN A 190 10.45 -4.88 10.89
CA ASN A 190 10.72 -3.50 10.47
C ASN A 190 11.35 -2.68 11.58
N LEU A 191 10.82 -2.73 12.80
CA LEU A 191 11.39 -1.98 13.93
C LEU A 191 12.81 -2.44 14.27
N LEU A 192 13.09 -3.75 14.20
CA LEU A 192 14.44 -4.28 14.39
C LEU A 192 15.40 -3.90 13.26
N ILE A 193 14.94 -3.82 12.01
CA ILE A 193 15.75 -3.37 10.87
C ILE A 193 16.08 -1.89 10.98
N ILE A 194 15.08 -1.06 11.31
CA ILE A 194 15.18 0.40 11.34
C ILE A 194 15.99 0.84 12.56
N SER A 195 15.64 0.39 13.75
CA SER A 195 16.19 0.90 15.01
C SER A 195 17.19 -0.06 15.69
N GLY A 196 17.31 -1.30 15.21
CA GLY A 196 18.24 -2.30 15.77
C GLY A 196 17.69 -3.04 17.00
N LYS A 197 18.50 -3.94 17.57
CA LYS A 197 18.13 -4.66 18.80
C LYS A 197 18.53 -3.85 20.02
N ASN A 198 17.60 -3.07 20.55
CA ASN A 198 17.79 -2.25 21.75
C ASN A 198 16.47 -2.10 22.52
N LYS A 199 16.53 -1.72 23.80
CA LYS A 199 15.39 -1.52 24.71
C LYS A 199 14.35 -0.56 24.13
N LYS A 200 14.82 0.50 23.46
CA LYS A 200 13.97 1.46 22.75
C LYS A 200 13.12 0.76 21.67
N SER A 201 13.71 -0.12 20.88
CA SER A 201 13.00 -0.86 19.83
C SER A 201 12.04 -1.89 20.40
N TYR A 202 12.41 -2.58 21.49
CA TYR A 202 11.48 -3.48 22.18
C TYR A 202 10.27 -2.75 22.76
N ALA A 203 10.47 -1.57 23.35
CA ALA A 203 9.37 -0.74 23.82
C ALA A 203 8.48 -0.25 22.68
N ALA A 204 9.07 0.17 21.54
CA ALA A 204 8.32 0.55 20.34
C ALA A 204 7.53 -0.64 19.76
N ILE A 205 8.11 -1.85 19.76
CA ILE A 205 7.41 -3.07 19.35
C ILE A 205 6.17 -3.30 20.22
N ILE A 206 6.30 -3.26 21.55
CA ILE A 206 5.15 -3.44 22.46
C ILE A 206 4.08 -2.37 22.21
N GLY A 207 4.50 -1.12 22.03
CA GLY A 207 3.64 -0.02 21.65
C GLY A 207 2.87 -0.28 20.36
N THR A 208 3.58 -0.69 19.31
CA THR A 208 3.04 -0.98 17.98
C THR A 208 2.03 -2.12 18.04
N LEU A 209 2.43 -3.25 18.66
CA LEU A 209 1.57 -4.41 18.80
C LEU A 209 0.32 -4.07 19.60
N GLY A 210 0.47 -3.34 20.71
CA GLY A 210 -0.67 -2.89 21.51
C GLY A 210 -1.62 -1.99 20.73
N GLY A 211 -1.09 -1.02 19.97
CA GLY A 211 -1.89 -0.13 19.13
C GLY A 211 -2.66 -0.86 18.03
N ILE A 212 -2.00 -1.79 17.32
CA ILE A 212 -2.61 -2.63 16.28
C ILE A 212 -3.69 -3.53 16.88
N MET A 213 -3.42 -4.15 18.03
CA MET A 213 -4.41 -5.01 18.69
C MET A 213 -5.63 -4.21 19.15
N VAL A 214 -5.45 -2.99 19.67
CA VAL A 214 -6.57 -2.11 20.00
C VAL A 214 -7.35 -1.73 18.74
N ALA A 215 -6.69 -1.30 17.67
CA ALA A 215 -7.35 -1.01 16.39
C ALA A 215 -8.17 -2.21 15.89
N GLY A 216 -7.60 -3.41 15.97
CA GLY A 216 -8.25 -4.66 15.58
C GLY A 216 -9.47 -4.97 16.46
N ILE A 217 -9.35 -4.89 17.78
CA ILE A 217 -10.47 -5.14 18.69
C ILE A 217 -11.63 -4.20 18.39
N ILE A 218 -11.34 -2.90 18.25
CA ILE A 218 -12.36 -1.90 17.91
C ILE A 218 -12.96 -2.20 16.53
N ALA A 219 -12.15 -2.54 15.53
CA ALA A 219 -12.63 -2.90 14.20
C ALA A 219 -13.57 -4.12 14.22
N LEU A 220 -13.24 -5.17 15.00
CA LEU A 220 -14.10 -6.35 15.13
C LEU A 220 -15.42 -6.02 15.82
N ILE A 221 -15.38 -5.23 16.89
CA ILE A 221 -16.58 -4.81 17.61
C ILE A 221 -17.46 -3.94 16.70
N SER A 222 -16.88 -2.90 16.08
CA SER A 222 -17.59 -1.98 15.21
C SER A 222 -18.17 -2.66 13.97
N SER A 223 -17.41 -3.53 13.30
CA SER A 223 -17.92 -4.26 12.11
C SER A 223 -19.06 -5.22 12.47
N ASN A 224 -19.05 -5.83 13.66
CA ASN A 224 -20.15 -6.69 14.10
C ASN A 224 -21.40 -5.88 14.48
N ILE A 225 -21.24 -4.76 15.20
CA ILE A 225 -22.37 -3.90 15.61
C ILE A 225 -23.01 -3.23 14.40
N LEU A 226 -22.19 -2.68 13.50
CA LEU A 226 -22.66 -1.94 12.32
C LEU A 226 -22.98 -2.85 11.15
N GLN A 227 -22.67 -4.15 11.27
CA GLN A 227 -22.89 -5.18 10.25
C GLN A 227 -22.19 -4.93 8.90
N VAL A 228 -21.18 -4.05 8.90
CA VAL A 228 -20.53 -3.52 7.70
C VAL A 228 -19.62 -4.55 7.04
N ILE A 229 -19.73 -4.63 5.70
CA ILE A 229 -18.89 -5.47 4.84
C ILE A 229 -17.84 -4.60 4.12
N GLY A 230 -18.22 -3.43 3.64
CA GLY A 230 -17.34 -2.45 3.00
C GLY A 230 -17.03 -2.75 1.54
N LEU A 231 -17.92 -3.44 0.84
CA LEU A 231 -17.80 -3.74 -0.59
C LEU A 231 -19.13 -3.48 -1.28
N THR A 232 -19.07 -3.08 -2.54
CA THR A 232 -20.25 -3.07 -3.40
C THR A 232 -20.65 -4.50 -3.79
N ASP A 233 -21.92 -4.70 -4.15
CA ASP A 233 -22.42 -6.02 -4.57
C ASP A 233 -21.64 -6.59 -5.76
N GLU A 234 -21.24 -5.73 -6.70
CA GLU A 234 -20.44 -6.12 -7.87
C GLU A 234 -19.04 -6.63 -7.47
N GLU A 235 -18.36 -5.93 -6.55
CA GLU A 235 -17.05 -6.32 -6.05
C GLU A 235 -17.12 -7.64 -5.27
N ALA A 236 -18.15 -7.79 -4.43
CA ALA A 236 -18.37 -9.01 -3.66
C ALA A 236 -18.61 -10.22 -4.58
N GLN A 237 -19.45 -10.07 -5.61
CA GLN A 237 -19.71 -11.13 -6.59
C GLN A 237 -18.44 -11.50 -7.37
N MET A 238 -17.66 -10.51 -7.80
CA MET A 238 -16.40 -10.73 -8.52
C MET A 238 -15.40 -11.50 -7.66
N LEU A 239 -15.27 -11.14 -6.37
CA LEU A 239 -14.41 -11.86 -5.44
C LEU A 239 -14.88 -13.29 -5.18
N ILE A 240 -16.18 -13.54 -5.03
CA ILE A 240 -16.72 -14.90 -4.91
C ILE A 240 -16.39 -15.73 -6.16
N TYR A 241 -16.56 -15.14 -7.34
CA TYR A 241 -16.27 -15.82 -8.61
C TYR A 241 -14.78 -16.19 -8.73
N ILE A 242 -13.88 -15.26 -8.43
CA ILE A 242 -12.42 -15.48 -8.51
C ILE A 242 -11.94 -16.49 -7.47
N THR A 243 -12.45 -16.40 -6.24
CA THR A 243 -12.04 -17.29 -5.14
C THR A 243 -12.70 -18.66 -5.21
N GLY A 244 -13.80 -18.80 -5.97
CA GLY A 244 -14.61 -20.02 -5.99
C GLY A 244 -15.25 -20.34 -4.63
N ASN A 245 -15.29 -19.37 -3.70
CA ASN A 245 -15.74 -19.58 -2.32
C ASN A 245 -16.95 -18.68 -2.01
N PRO A 246 -18.18 -19.22 -2.02
CA PRO A 246 -19.39 -18.43 -1.71
C PRO A 246 -19.46 -17.98 -0.25
N LYS A 247 -18.64 -18.53 0.65
CA LYS A 247 -18.55 -18.16 2.06
C LYS A 247 -17.32 -17.29 2.36
N PHE A 248 -16.84 -16.53 1.37
CA PHE A 248 -15.69 -15.66 1.55
C PHE A 248 -15.92 -14.64 2.68
N ASN A 249 -14.93 -14.48 3.57
CA ASN A 249 -15.06 -13.62 4.73
C ASN A 249 -14.69 -12.16 4.39
N PHE A 250 -15.65 -11.43 3.84
CA PHE A 250 -15.47 -10.02 3.46
C PHE A 250 -15.24 -9.10 4.66
N ARG A 251 -15.92 -9.31 5.79
CA ARG A 251 -15.69 -8.53 7.01
C ARG A 251 -14.26 -8.68 7.51
N GLY A 252 -13.71 -9.89 7.39
CA GLY A 252 -12.30 -10.16 7.67
C GLY A 252 -11.35 -9.43 6.71
N LEU A 253 -11.75 -9.25 5.45
CA LEU A 253 -10.99 -8.47 4.47
C LEU A 253 -10.97 -6.98 4.85
N LEU A 254 -12.12 -6.41 5.22
CA LEU A 254 -12.21 -5.05 5.76
C LEU A 254 -11.32 -4.90 7.00
N PHE A 255 -11.42 -5.81 7.97
CA PHE A 255 -10.56 -5.86 9.15
C PHE A 255 -9.06 -5.87 8.78
N SER A 256 -8.68 -6.67 7.78
CA SER A 256 -7.30 -6.75 7.31
C SER A 256 -6.83 -5.40 6.73
N GLY A 257 -7.68 -4.72 5.97
CA GLY A 257 -7.43 -3.37 5.46
C GLY A 257 -7.24 -2.33 6.57
N ILE A 258 -8.05 -2.40 7.64
CA ILE A 258 -7.92 -1.52 8.81
C ILE A 258 -6.58 -1.72 9.50
N LEU A 259 -6.20 -2.97 9.79
CA LEU A 259 -4.92 -3.27 10.44
C LEU A 259 -3.74 -2.83 9.58
N MET A 260 -3.76 -3.13 8.27
CA MET A 260 -2.67 -2.79 7.36
C MET A 260 -2.53 -1.28 7.16
N GLY A 261 -3.63 -0.54 7.08
CA GLY A 261 -3.57 0.91 6.95
C GLY A 261 -3.18 1.61 8.26
N ALA A 262 -3.52 1.05 9.44
CA ALA A 262 -3.11 1.59 10.73
C ALA A 262 -1.64 1.27 11.09
N LEU A 263 -1.11 0.14 10.62
CA LEU A 263 0.23 -0.38 10.94
C LEU A 263 1.33 0.68 10.80
N GLY A 264 1.37 1.39 9.67
CA GLY A 264 2.41 2.39 9.40
C GLY A 264 2.41 3.53 10.41
N ALA A 265 1.25 4.16 10.62
CA ALA A 265 1.12 5.29 11.55
C ALA A 265 1.41 4.87 13.00
N VAL A 266 0.95 3.69 13.41
CA VAL A 266 1.18 3.13 14.75
C VAL A 266 2.68 2.84 14.98
N MET A 267 3.36 2.29 13.98
CA MET A 267 4.80 2.03 14.03
C MET A 267 5.59 3.33 14.21
N ASP A 268 5.28 4.37 13.43
CA ASP A 268 5.97 5.65 13.47
C ASP A 268 5.78 6.38 14.80
N ILE A 269 4.56 6.37 15.37
CA ILE A 269 4.30 6.97 16.68
C ILE A 269 5.06 6.22 17.77
N SER A 270 4.98 4.89 17.81
CA SER A 270 5.65 4.12 18.86
C SER A 270 7.17 4.37 18.83
N MET A 271 7.76 4.44 17.63
CA MET A 271 9.17 4.71 17.43
C MET A 271 9.55 6.12 17.88
N SER A 272 8.71 7.11 17.56
CA SER A 272 8.90 8.52 17.92
C SER A 272 8.84 8.72 19.43
N ILE A 273 7.82 8.18 20.11
CA ILE A 273 7.70 8.23 21.57
C ILE A 273 8.87 7.54 22.25
N ALA A 274 9.22 6.32 21.81
CA ALA A 274 10.34 5.59 22.38
C ALA A 274 11.67 6.34 22.18
N SER A 275 11.85 7.01 21.03
CA SER A 275 13.01 7.86 20.77
C SER A 275 13.07 9.06 21.69
N SER A 276 11.98 9.83 21.77
CA SER A 276 11.94 11.04 22.59
C SER A 276 12.14 10.74 24.07
N MET A 277 11.54 9.66 24.58
CA MET A 277 11.74 9.23 25.96
C MET A 277 13.17 8.74 26.22
N LYS A 278 13.81 8.08 25.24
CA LYS A 278 15.24 7.74 25.32
C LYS A 278 16.07 9.00 25.48
N GLU A 279 15.82 10.01 24.66
CA GLU A 279 16.54 11.28 24.69
C GLU A 279 16.38 12.01 26.04
N VAL A 280 15.16 12.05 26.57
CA VAL A 280 14.88 12.63 27.90
C VAL A 280 15.66 11.89 29.00
N LYS A 281 15.73 10.55 28.94
CA LYS A 281 16.44 9.74 29.94
C LYS A 281 17.96 9.87 29.84
N ILE A 282 18.51 10.07 28.64
CA ILE A 282 19.94 10.31 28.42
C ILE A 282 20.33 11.67 29.00
N ASN A 283 19.55 12.71 28.73
CA ASN A 283 19.83 14.07 29.19
C ASN A 283 19.49 14.28 30.68
N ASN A 284 18.68 13.42 31.29
CA ASN A 284 18.39 13.43 32.72
C ASN A 284 18.41 12.00 33.29
N PRO A 285 19.60 11.45 33.61
CA PRO A 285 19.75 10.07 34.07
C PRO A 285 18.97 9.75 35.35
N ASP A 286 18.78 10.73 36.24
CA ASP A 286 18.11 10.57 37.54
C ASP A 286 16.60 10.79 37.48
N ILE A 287 16.04 11.08 36.29
CA ILE A 287 14.60 11.27 36.12
C ILE A 287 13.82 10.05 36.63
N SER A 288 12.84 10.31 37.49
CA SER A 288 11.97 9.28 38.05
C SER A 288 11.07 8.67 36.97
N LYS A 289 10.66 7.41 37.15
CA LYS A 289 9.74 6.73 36.21
C LYS A 289 8.43 7.51 35.99
N LYS A 290 7.89 8.14 37.03
CA LYS A 290 6.67 8.97 36.95
C LYS A 290 6.89 10.22 36.08
N GLN A 291 8.01 10.91 36.26
CA GLN A 291 8.36 12.07 35.44
C GLN A 291 8.63 11.68 33.98
N LEU A 292 9.29 10.54 33.75
CA LEU A 292 9.54 10.03 32.40
C LEU A 292 8.22 9.68 31.68
N VAL A 293 7.28 9.03 32.38
CA VAL A 293 5.93 8.75 31.84
C VAL A 293 5.20 10.05 31.53
N LYS A 294 5.25 11.06 32.41
CA LYS A 294 4.65 12.37 32.16
C LYS A 294 5.26 13.03 30.92
N ALA A 295 6.58 12.93 30.73
CA ALA A 295 7.24 13.45 29.54
C ALA A 295 6.78 12.72 28.27
N GLY A 296 6.69 11.38 28.28
CA GLY A 296 6.18 10.61 27.15
C GLY A 296 4.74 10.95 26.78
N PHE A 297 3.87 11.15 27.77
CA PHE A 297 2.50 11.62 27.55
C PHE A 297 2.42 13.03 26.96
N ASN A 298 3.29 13.94 27.40
CA ASN A 298 3.34 15.29 26.84
C ASN A 298 3.76 15.26 25.37
N VAL A 299 4.84 14.54 25.02
CA VAL A 299 5.27 14.36 23.62
C VAL A 299 4.15 13.72 22.80
N GLY A 300 3.50 12.70 23.33
CA GLY A 300 2.37 12.05 22.68
C GLY A 300 1.20 12.99 22.42
N ARG A 301 0.84 13.83 23.40
CA ARG A 301 -0.23 14.82 23.25
C ARG A 301 0.08 15.81 22.12
N ASP A 302 1.33 16.24 21.98
CA ASP A 302 1.75 17.21 20.97
C ASP A 302 1.65 16.65 19.55
N ILE A 303 1.94 15.36 19.36
CA ILE A 303 1.91 14.72 18.02
C ILE A 303 0.59 14.01 17.70
N MET A 304 -0.26 13.73 18.70
CA MET A 304 -1.49 12.95 18.51
C MET A 304 -2.43 13.60 17.49
N GLY A 305 -2.64 14.91 17.59
CA GLY A 305 -3.58 15.63 16.72
C GLY A 305 -3.13 15.64 15.25
N THR A 306 -1.85 15.89 15.01
CA THR A 306 -1.29 15.94 13.64
C THR A 306 -1.27 14.56 12.99
N MET A 307 -0.95 13.51 13.76
CA MET A 307 -0.92 12.14 13.24
C MET A 307 -2.33 11.58 12.99
N ALA A 308 -3.29 11.84 13.88
CA ALA A 308 -4.68 11.44 13.66
C ALA A 308 -5.28 12.12 12.42
N ASN A 309 -5.04 13.43 12.25
CA ASN A 309 -5.48 14.15 11.06
C ASN A 309 -4.85 13.57 9.78
N THR A 310 -3.55 13.26 9.81
CA THR A 310 -2.84 12.64 8.68
C THR A 310 -3.47 11.29 8.31
N LEU A 311 -3.78 10.45 9.29
CA LEU A 311 -4.39 9.14 9.05
C LEU A 311 -5.81 9.25 8.49
N ILE A 312 -6.64 10.12 9.06
CA ILE A 312 -8.01 10.37 8.60
C ILE A 312 -7.99 10.91 7.16
N LEU A 313 -7.13 11.89 6.87
CA LEU A 313 -7.00 12.46 5.53
C LEU A 313 -6.46 11.44 4.52
N ALA A 314 -5.58 10.53 4.93
CA ALA A 314 -5.08 9.45 4.08
C ALA A 314 -6.22 8.49 3.65
N TYR A 315 -7.08 8.10 4.59
CA TYR A 315 -8.26 7.29 4.27
C TYR A 315 -9.30 8.06 3.46
N ALA A 316 -9.65 9.29 3.84
CA ALA A 316 -10.59 10.12 3.10
C ALA A 316 -10.10 10.39 1.66
N GLY A 317 -8.80 10.62 1.47
CA GLY A 317 -8.18 10.78 0.16
C GLY A 317 -8.25 9.50 -0.68
N GLY A 318 -8.04 8.33 -0.06
CA GLY A 318 -8.24 7.02 -0.71
C GLY A 318 -9.70 6.78 -1.11
N ALA A 319 -10.64 7.23 -0.29
CA ALA A 319 -12.07 7.10 -0.48
C ALA A 319 -12.69 8.20 -1.37
N MET A 320 -11.89 9.10 -1.97
CA MET A 320 -12.40 10.31 -2.64
C MET A 320 -13.46 10.00 -3.72
N TYR A 321 -13.26 8.94 -4.51
CA TYR A 321 -14.23 8.51 -5.52
C TYR A 321 -15.56 8.07 -4.89
N THR A 322 -15.50 7.27 -3.82
CA THR A 322 -16.68 6.83 -3.06
C THR A 322 -17.41 8.03 -2.46
N LEU A 323 -16.68 8.96 -1.85
CA LEU A 323 -17.23 10.18 -1.27
C LEU A 323 -17.96 11.04 -2.33
N LEU A 324 -17.35 11.19 -3.51
CA LEU A 324 -17.95 11.92 -4.63
C LEU A 324 -19.20 11.22 -5.16
N LEU A 325 -19.14 9.90 -5.38
CA LEU A 325 -20.25 9.11 -5.87
C LEU A 325 -21.46 9.22 -4.94
N ILE A 326 -21.25 9.05 -3.63
CA ILE A 326 -22.36 9.10 -2.67
C ILE A 326 -22.90 10.53 -2.54
N SER A 327 -22.03 11.54 -2.57
CA SER A 327 -22.44 12.95 -2.58
C SER A 327 -23.26 13.32 -3.82
N SER A 328 -22.99 12.68 -4.97
CA SER A 328 -23.71 12.94 -6.22
C SER A 328 -25.20 12.54 -6.16
N TYR A 329 -25.56 11.56 -5.32
CA TYR A 329 -26.94 11.13 -5.13
C TYR A 329 -27.80 12.15 -4.35
N LYS A 330 -27.20 13.22 -3.82
CA LYS A 330 -27.89 14.28 -3.05
C LYS A 330 -28.78 13.73 -1.93
N LEU A 331 -28.35 12.63 -1.30
CA LEU A 331 -29.06 12.03 -0.18
C LEU A 331 -28.92 12.90 1.07
N PRO A 332 -29.89 12.88 1.99
CA PRO A 332 -29.70 13.43 3.33
C PRO A 332 -28.45 12.83 3.98
N PHE A 333 -27.72 13.63 4.75
CA PHE A 333 -26.44 13.23 5.36
C PHE A 333 -26.55 11.92 6.16
N GLU A 334 -27.63 11.75 6.92
CA GLU A 334 -27.92 10.53 7.69
C GLU A 334 -28.03 9.29 6.81
N ARG A 335 -28.63 9.41 5.62
CA ARG A 335 -28.78 8.29 4.68
C ARG A 335 -27.47 7.98 3.98
N MET A 336 -26.62 8.97 3.76
CA MET A 336 -25.25 8.77 3.27
C MET A 336 -24.40 7.99 4.28
N LEU A 337 -24.46 8.34 5.57
CA LEU A 337 -23.73 7.63 6.62
C LEU A 337 -24.14 6.16 6.78
N ASN A 338 -25.41 5.84 6.50
CA ASN A 338 -25.93 4.47 6.55
C ASN A 338 -25.56 3.61 5.32
N GLN A 339 -24.90 4.17 4.31
CA GLN A 339 -24.39 3.35 3.20
C GLN A 339 -23.25 2.47 3.69
N ASP A 340 -23.29 1.16 3.37
CA ASP A 340 -22.28 0.19 3.82
C ASP A 340 -20.84 0.62 3.48
N VAL A 341 -20.61 1.05 2.23
CA VAL A 341 -19.29 1.51 1.76
C VAL A 341 -18.85 2.78 2.50
N MET A 342 -19.77 3.73 2.75
CA MET A 342 -19.44 4.95 3.51
C MET A 342 -19.09 4.63 4.97
N ALA A 343 -19.90 3.77 5.60
CA ALA A 343 -19.67 3.34 6.96
C ALA A 343 -18.34 2.61 7.09
N ALA A 344 -17.96 1.78 6.11
CA ALA A 344 -16.66 1.10 6.09
C ALA A 344 -15.47 2.07 6.08
N GLU A 345 -15.50 3.09 5.23
CA GLU A 345 -14.44 4.10 5.15
C GLU A 345 -14.30 4.89 6.46
N ILE A 346 -15.43 5.27 7.07
CA ILE A 346 -15.44 5.96 8.36
C ILE A 346 -14.90 5.06 9.48
N ILE A 347 -15.36 3.81 9.55
CA ILE A 347 -14.87 2.82 10.53
C ILE A 347 -13.37 2.64 10.38
N GLN A 348 -12.87 2.56 9.14
CA GLN A 348 -11.45 2.36 8.88
C GLN A 348 -10.60 3.55 9.36
N ALA A 349 -11.04 4.78 9.08
CA ALA A 349 -10.38 5.98 9.58
C ALA A 349 -10.41 6.08 11.11
N LEU A 350 -11.55 5.79 11.74
CA LEU A 350 -11.73 5.90 13.19
C LEU A 350 -11.01 4.80 13.96
N CYS A 351 -11.15 3.52 13.56
CA CYS A 351 -10.50 2.40 14.24
C CYS A 351 -8.97 2.52 14.20
N GLY A 352 -8.42 2.91 13.04
CA GLY A 352 -6.99 3.17 12.90
C GLY A 352 -6.52 4.30 13.82
N SER A 353 -7.29 5.40 13.89
CA SER A 353 -6.99 6.54 14.75
C SER A 353 -7.11 6.22 16.24
N ILE A 354 -8.06 5.36 16.64
CA ILE A 354 -8.18 4.92 18.03
C ILE A 354 -6.97 4.06 18.42
N GLY A 355 -6.57 3.09 17.59
CA GLY A 355 -5.35 2.31 17.84
C GLY A 355 -4.10 3.18 17.95
N LEU A 356 -3.99 4.19 17.10
CA LEU A 356 -2.95 5.21 17.15
C LEU A 356 -2.92 5.96 18.50
N ILE A 357 -4.08 6.40 18.99
CA ILE A 357 -4.21 7.09 20.29
C ILE A 357 -3.75 6.19 21.44
N PHE A 358 -4.14 4.91 21.43
CA PHE A 358 -3.73 3.95 22.46
C PHE A 358 -2.26 3.53 22.36
N THR A 359 -1.62 3.69 21.20
CA THR A 359 -0.19 3.41 21.03
C THR A 359 0.66 4.27 21.95
N ILE A 360 0.27 5.53 22.18
CA ILE A 360 1.01 6.49 23.03
C ILE A 360 1.14 6.01 24.48
N PRO A 361 0.05 5.74 25.23
CA PRO A 361 0.15 5.24 26.59
C PRO A 361 0.91 3.91 26.67
N ILE A 362 0.62 2.98 25.75
CA ILE A 362 1.24 1.65 25.76
C ILE A 362 2.76 1.75 25.57
N THR A 363 3.20 2.53 24.58
CA THR A 363 4.63 2.77 24.34
C THR A 363 5.29 3.46 25.53
N THR A 364 4.63 4.50 26.08
CA THR A 364 5.16 5.27 27.21
C THR A 364 5.38 4.40 28.44
N LEU A 365 4.41 3.54 28.76
CA LEU A 365 4.53 2.59 29.87
C LEU A 365 5.59 1.53 29.58
N ALA A 366 5.67 1.01 28.36
CA ALA A 366 6.69 0.04 27.97
C ALA A 366 8.11 0.59 28.14
N VAL A 367 8.38 1.83 27.70
CA VAL A 367 9.69 2.48 27.90
C VAL A 367 10.00 2.66 29.38
N SER A 368 9.03 3.07 30.20
CA SER A 368 9.22 3.25 31.64
C SER A 368 9.52 1.96 32.39
N LEU A 369 8.96 0.84 31.93
CA LEU A 369 9.17 -0.50 32.51
C LEU A 369 10.50 -1.11 32.07
N ILE A 370 10.80 -1.12 30.78
CA ILE A 370 12.01 -1.72 30.19
C ILE A 370 13.24 -0.86 30.49
N GLY A 371 13.05 0.46 30.59
CA GLY A 371 14.12 1.43 30.67
C GLY A 371 14.73 1.75 29.30
N VAL A 372 15.83 2.50 29.34
CA VAL A 372 16.54 3.01 28.16
C VAL A 372 17.96 2.47 28.20
N ASP A 373 18.52 2.09 27.05
CA ASP A 373 19.92 1.71 26.97
C ASP A 373 20.81 2.94 27.18
N LYS A 374 21.84 2.78 28.03
CA LYS A 374 22.97 3.72 28.10
C LYS A 374 23.83 3.43 26.86
N GLU A 375 24.26 4.48 26.16
CA GLU A 375 25.10 4.34 24.96
C GLU A 375 26.42 3.60 25.24
#